data_AF-A0A1H1YPJ5-F1
#
_entry.id   AF-A0A1H1YPJ5-F1
#
_cell.length_a   1.000
_cell.length_b   1.000
_cell.length_c   1.000
_cell.angle_alpha   90.00
_cell.angle_beta   90.00
_cell.angle_gamma   90.00
#
_symmetry.space_group_name_H-M   'P 1'
#
loop_
_entity.id
_entity.type
_entity.pdbx_description
1 polymer ?
#
loop_
_entity_poly.entity_id
_entity_poly.type
_entity_poly.pdbx_seq_one_letter_code
_entity_poly.pdbx_strand_id
1 'polypeptide(L)' 'MAETYTGEFYCVKCKAKRNATGEIKVNDKGTRMAKATCPECGTNLNRILGKA' A
#
# COMPACT_ATOMS: atom_id res chain seq x y z
N MET A 1 -2.89 16.83 2.29
CA MET A 1 -3.18 16.16 1.00
C MET A 1 -3.14 14.67 1.25
N ALA A 2 -4.24 13.95 1.02
CA ALA A 2 -4.25 12.50 1.11
C ALA A 2 -3.43 11.96 -0.06
N GLU A 3 -2.15 11.68 0.17
CA GLU A 3 -1.31 11.03 -0.82
C GLU A 3 -1.83 9.60 -0.98
N THR A 4 -2.30 9.22 -2.16
CA THR A 4 -2.70 7.84 -2.46
C THR A 4 -1.60 7.19 -3.30
N TYR A 5 -1.23 5.97 -2.94
CA TYR A 5 -0.28 5.17 -3.70
C TYR A 5 -1.04 4.14 -4.51
N THR A 6 -1.01 4.32 -5.82
CA THR A 6 -1.48 3.34 -6.80
C THR A 6 -0.27 2.57 -7.28
N GLY A 7 -0.23 1.25 -7.06
CA GLY A 7 0.89 0.44 -7.49
C GLY A 7 0.59 -1.05 -7.54
N GLU A 8 1.53 -1.79 -8.11
CA GLU A 8 1.51 -3.25 -8.08
C GLU A 8 1.96 -3.76 -6.71
N PHE A 9 0.99 -4.23 -5.93
CA PHE A 9 1.24 -4.90 -4.67
C PHE A 9 1.26 -6.41 -4.89
N TYR A 10 2.23 -7.08 -4.27
CA TYR A 10 2.28 -8.53 -4.29
C TYR A 10 1.34 -9.08 -3.20
N CYS A 11 0.19 -9.66 -3.58
CA CYS A 11 -0.61 -10.43 -2.60
C CYS A 11 0.01 -11.82 -2.47
N VAL A 12 0.57 -12.12 -1.29
CA VAL A 12 1.14 -13.45 -0.97
C VAL A 12 0.11 -14.58 -1.06
N LYS A 13 -1.19 -14.28 -0.86
CA LYS A 13 -2.27 -15.26 -1.05
C LYS A 13 -2.54 -15.55 -2.52
N CYS A 14 -2.56 -14.52 -3.36
CA CYS A 14 -2.73 -14.69 -4.81
C CYS A 14 -1.42 -15.12 -5.51
N LYS A 15 -0.28 -14.99 -4.82
CA LYS A 15 1.09 -15.13 -5.37
C LYS A 15 1.30 -14.34 -6.67
N ALA A 16 0.55 -13.26 -6.83
CA ALA A 16 0.50 -12.44 -8.02
C ALA A 16 0.63 -10.95 -7.65
N LYS A 17 1.14 -10.17 -8.59
CA LYS A 17 1.11 -8.72 -8.52
C LYS A 17 -0.29 -8.24 -8.87
N ARG A 18 -0.89 -7.44 -8.00
CA ARG A 18 -2.21 -6.87 -8.18
C ARG A 18 -2.11 -5.36 -8.02
N ASN A 19 -2.74 -4.64 -8.94
CA ASN A 19 -2.90 -3.20 -8.81
C ASN A 19 -3.91 -2.92 -7.71
N ALA A 20 -3.47 -2.20 -6.69
CA ALA A 20 -4.34 -1.71 -5.65
C ALA A 20 -4.05 -0.24 -5.40
N THR A 21 -5.07 0.49 -5.03
CA THR A 21 -4.97 1.89 -4.61
C THR A 21 -5.02 1.92 -3.10
N GLY A 22 -3.96 2.42 -2.48
CA GLY A 22 -3.87 2.56 -1.03
C GLY A 22 -3.66 3.99 -0.60
N GLU A 23 -4.06 4.30 0.63
CA GLU A 23 -3.80 5.61 1.21
C GLU A 23 -2.40 5.62 1.85
N ILE A 24 -1.58 6.60 1.48
CA ILE A 24 -0.29 6.88 2.13
C ILE A 24 -0.58 7.71 3.37
N LYS A 25 -0.28 7.13 4.52
CA LYS A 25 -0.19 7.86 5.78
C LYS A 25 1.25 8.22 6.05
N VAL A 26 1.49 9.50 6.31
CA VAL A 26 2.77 10.01 6.77
C VAL A 26 2.69 10.11 8.29
N ASN A 27 3.56 9.39 8.98
CA ASN A 27 3.67 9.50 10.45
C ASN A 27 4.46 10.76 10.81
N ASP A 28 4.31 11.25 12.05
CA ASP A 28 4.99 12.44 12.60
C ASP A 28 6.53 12.44 12.40
N LYS A 29 7.13 11.26 12.25
CA LYS A 29 8.56 11.06 11.95
C LYS A 29 8.93 11.17 10.46
N GLY A 30 8.01 11.60 9.59
CA GLY A 30 8.21 11.72 8.14
C GLY A 30 8.27 10.39 7.38
N THR A 31 7.79 9.30 7.98
CA THR A 31 7.80 7.97 7.35
C THR A 31 6.50 7.76 6.57
N ARG A 32 6.60 7.46 5.27
CA ARG A 32 5.45 7.22 4.39
C ARG A 32 5.04 5.74 4.41
N MET A 33 3.79 5.45 4.76
CA MET A 33 3.22 4.11 4.78
C MET A 33 1.95 4.06 3.93
N ALA A 34 2.00 3.37 2.80
CA ALA A 34 0.82 3.08 1.99
C ALA A 34 0.07 1.88 2.55
N LYS A 35 -1.23 2.03 2.84
CA LYS A 35 -2.16 0.94 3.13
C LYS A 35 -3.10 0.74 1.95
N ALA A 36 -3.00 -0.39 1.28
CA ALA A 36 -3.94 -0.83 0.25
C ALA A 36 -4.66 -2.10 0.69
N THR A 37 -5.78 -2.40 0.06
CA THR A 37 -6.48 -3.68 0.24
C THR A 37 -6.46 -4.44 -1.06
N CYS A 38 -6.11 -5.73 -1.02
CA CYS A 38 -6.15 -6.55 -2.22
C CYS A 38 -7.60 -6.83 -2.63
N PRO A 39 -8.00 -6.55 -3.88
CA PRO A 39 -9.38 -6.74 -4.34
C PRO A 39 -9.80 -8.22 -4.48
N GLU A 40 -8.85 -9.15 -4.61
CA GLU A 40 -9.15 -10.59 -4.68
C GLU A 40 -9.18 -11.25 -3.31
N CYS A 41 -8.11 -11.05 -2.54
CA CYS A 41 -7.85 -11.80 -1.31
C CYS A 41 -8.35 -11.06 -0.05
N GLY A 42 -8.85 -9.82 -0.21
CA GLY A 42 -9.26 -8.92 0.88
C GLY A 42 -8.14 -8.57 1.86
N THR A 43 -6.90 -8.96 1.55
CA THR A 43 -5.77 -8.87 2.49
C THR A 43 -5.21 -7.46 2.47
N ASN A 44 -4.90 -6.92 3.64
CA ASN A 44 -4.26 -5.61 3.77
C ASN A 44 -2.82 -5.70 3.26
N LEU A 45 -2.52 -4.89 2.24
CA LEU A 45 -1.22 -4.74 1.61
C LEU A 45 -0.60 -3.44 2.12
N ASN A 46 0.41 -3.56 2.99
CA ASN A 46 1.13 -2.39 3.48
C ASN A 46 2.45 -2.25 2.71
N ARG A 47 2.69 -1.08 2.12
CA ARG A 47 3.97 -0.74 1.50
C ARG A 47 4.56 0.49 2.15
N ILE A 48 5.72 0.31 2.78
CA ILE A 48 6.50 1.41 3.33
C ILE A 48 7.23 2.04 2.14
N LEU A 49 6.93 3.31 1.85
CA LEU A 49 7.51 4.04 0.72
C LEU A 49 8.88 4.66 1.05
N GLY A 50 9.36 4.47 2.28
CA GLY A 50 10.60 5.07 2.75
C GLY A 50 10.39 6.50 3.24
N LYS A 51 11.47 7.10 3.72
CA LYS A 51 11.49 8.48 4.24
C LYS A 51 11.34 9.47 3.07
N ALA A 52 10.55 10.53 3.29
CA ALA A 52 10.55 11.71 2.43
C ALA A 52 11.93 12.38 2.42
#